data_AF-A0A2S6RB21-F1
#
_entry.id   AF-A0A2S6RB21-F1
#
_cell.length_a   1.000
_cell.length_b   1.000
_cell.length_c   1.000
_cell.angle_alpha   90.00
_cell.angle_beta   90.00
_cell.angle_gamma   90.00
#
_symmetry.space_group_name_H-M   'P 1'
#
loop_
_entity.id
_entity.type
_entity.pdbx_description
1 polymer ?
#
loop_
_entity_poly.entity_id
_entity_poly.type
_entity_poly.pdbx_seq_one_letter_code
_entity_poly.pdbx_strand_id
1 'polypeptide(L)' 'MNYKKIFDSYTRDLKILEKYTYNKKVISLNIGGGSPSVIPKLLLQKLIKYIFKHYNLKKQCEISIEANPQDLNKKKLM' A
#
# COMPACT_ATOMS: atom_id res chain seq x y z
N MET A 1 -8.28 -14.92 -9.15
CA MET A 1 -8.30 -13.89 -8.08
C MET A 1 -8.61 -12.53 -8.70
N ASN A 2 -9.56 -11.76 -8.16
CA ASN A 2 -9.95 -10.46 -8.74
C ASN A 2 -9.15 -9.31 -8.10
N TYR A 3 -7.97 -9.03 -8.65
CA TYR A 3 -7.06 -8.00 -8.15
C TYR A 3 -7.65 -6.59 -8.16
N LYS A 4 -8.60 -6.32 -9.07
CA LYS A 4 -9.29 -5.03 -9.14
C LYS A 4 -10.17 -4.81 -7.91
N LYS A 5 -10.95 -5.81 -7.50
CA LYS A 5 -11.76 -5.73 -6.27
C LYS A 5 -10.91 -5.49 -5.01
N ILE A 6 -9.74 -6.11 -4.93
CA ILE A 6 -8.78 -5.90 -3.83
C ILE A 6 -8.29 -4.45 -3.81
N PHE A 7 -7.83 -3.95 -4.96
CA PHE A 7 -7.39 -2.56 -5.09
C PHE A 7 -8.51 -1.56 -4.77
N ASP A 8 -9.73 -1.81 -5.25
CA ASP A 8 -10.90 -0.98 -4.98
C ASP A 8 -11.26 -0.96 -3.48
N SER A 9 -11.06 -2.09 -2.78
CA SER A 9 -11.23 -2.15 -1.32
C SER A 9 -10.19 -1.30 -0.58
N TYR A 10 -8.90 -1.47 -0.86
CA TYR A 10 -7.85 -0.68 -0.21
C TYR A 10 -8.02 0.82 -0.45
N THR A 11 -8.33 1.22 -1.68
CA THR A 11 -8.54 2.64 -2.00
C THR A 11 -9.77 3.23 -1.31
N ARG A 12 -10.82 2.43 -1.09
CA ARG A 12 -11.98 2.85 -0.28
C ARG A 12 -11.57 3.11 1.16
N ASP A 13 -10.82 2.20 1.76
CA ASP A 13 -10.40 2.31 3.16
C ASP A 13 -9.46 3.50 3.37
N LEU A 14 -8.52 3.72 2.45
CA LEU A 14 -7.65 4.90 2.46
C LEU A 14 -8.45 6.21 2.37
N LYS A 15 -9.45 6.29 1.48
CA LYS A 15 -10.32 7.49 1.40
C LYS A 15 -11.05 7.79 2.71
N ILE A 16 -11.45 6.76 3.46
CA ILE A 16 -12.07 6.93 4.77
C ILE A 16 -11.03 7.46 5.76
N LEU A 17 -9.83 6.85 5.79
CA LEU A 17 -8.73 7.22 6.68
C LEU A 17 -8.19 8.65 6.45
N GLU A 18 -8.23 9.15 5.20
CA GLU A 18 -7.81 10.51 4.84
C GLU A 18 -8.52 11.57 5.71
N LYS A 19 -9.82 11.37 5.98
CA LYS A 19 -10.63 12.26 6.82
C LYS A 19 -10.12 12.36 8.27
N TYR A 20 -9.49 11.30 8.78
CA TYR A 20 -9.00 11.22 10.16
C TYR A 20 -7.51 11.57 10.31
N THR A 21 -6.81 11.76 9.18
CA THR A 21 -5.35 11.91 9.14
C THR A 21 -4.88 13.23 8.53
N TYR A 22 -5.81 14.11 8.11
CA TYR A 22 -5.51 15.36 7.39
C TYR A 22 -4.44 16.27 8.07
N ASN A 23 -4.46 16.37 9.40
CA ASN A 23 -3.49 17.16 10.18
C ASN A 23 -2.40 16.31 10.85
N LYS A 24 -2.26 15.04 10.46
CA LYS A 24 -1.28 14.12 11.03
C LYS A 24 -0.17 13.86 10.02
N LYS A 25 1.05 13.73 10.54
CA LYS A 25 2.20 13.31 9.74
C LYS A 25 2.36 11.80 9.82
N VAL A 26 2.32 11.13 8.67
CA VAL A 26 2.52 9.68 8.58
C VAL A 26 4.02 9.41 8.66
N ILE A 27 4.43 8.64 9.68
CA ILE A 27 5.85 8.31 9.93
C ILE A 27 6.22 6.89 9.49
N SER A 28 5.22 6.01 9.37
CA SER A 28 5.38 4.65 8.88
C SER A 28 4.13 4.20 8.13
N LEU A 29 4.33 3.35 7.12
CA LEU A 29 3.30 2.68 6.34
C LEU A 29 3.58 1.17 6.35
N ASN A 30 2.70 0.41 7.00
CA ASN A 30 2.76 -1.05 7.04
C ASN A 30 1.65 -1.62 6.16
N ILE A 31 2.04 -2.35 5.11
CA ILE A 31 1.13 -3.05 4.19
C ILE A 31 1.13 -4.54 4.58
N GLY A 32 0.17 -4.96 5.40
CA GLY A 32 0.05 -6.34 5.89
C GLY A 32 -1.35 -6.95 5.72
N GLY A 33 -1.51 -8.17 6.24
CA GLY A 33 -2.75 -8.96 6.21
C GLY A 33 -2.91 -9.78 4.94
N GLY A 34 -3.54 -10.96 5.00
CA GLY A 34 -3.57 -11.89 3.84
C GLY A 34 -2.15 -12.11 3.28
N SER A 35 -2.00 -12.21 1.95
CA SER A 35 -0.67 -12.13 1.31
C SER A 35 -0.62 -10.97 0.31
N PRO A 36 -0.22 -9.76 0.75
CA PRO A 36 -0.16 -8.56 -0.09
C PRO A 36 0.75 -8.73 -1.30
N SER A 37 1.75 -9.61 -1.20
CA SER A 37 2.62 -10.04 -2.31
C SER A 37 1.89 -10.63 -3.51
N VAL A 38 0.65 -11.09 -3.35
CA VAL A 38 -0.18 -11.61 -4.45
C VAL A 38 -0.64 -10.46 -5.38
N ILE A 39 -0.65 -9.21 -4.90
CA ILE A 39 -1.05 -8.05 -5.69
C ILE A 39 0.00 -7.77 -6.79
N PRO A 40 -0.42 -7.59 -8.06
CA PRO A 40 0.48 -7.21 -9.14
C PRO A 40 1.24 -5.91 -8.84
N LYS A 41 2.54 -5.86 -9.21
CA LYS A 41 3.43 -4.69 -9.05
C LYS A 41 2.76 -3.38 -9.47
N LEU A 42 2.04 -3.38 -10.59
CA LEU A 42 1.35 -2.21 -11.12
C LEU A 42 0.28 -1.65 -10.16
N LEU A 43 -0.49 -2.52 -9.50
CA LEU A 43 -1.53 -2.11 -8.56
C LEU A 43 -0.92 -1.62 -7.24
N LEU A 44 0.13 -2.29 -6.76
CA LEU A 44 0.87 -1.83 -5.59
C LEU A 44 1.49 -0.44 -5.82
N GLN A 45 2.08 -0.21 -7.00
CA GLN A 45 2.59 1.10 -7.38
C GLN A 45 1.48 2.17 -7.41
N LYS A 46 0.29 1.85 -7.93
CA LYS A 46 -0.85 2.78 -7.91
C LYS A 46 -1.29 3.09 -6.48
N LEU A 47 -1.31 2.09 -5.60
CA LEU A 47 -1.68 2.26 -4.20
C LEU A 47 -0.69 3.17 -3.47
N ILE A 48 0.61 2.90 -3.61
CA ILE A 48 1.66 3.72 -3.00
C ILE A 48 1.60 5.16 -3.52
N LYS A 49 1.47 5.37 -4.84
CA LYS A 49 1.30 6.71 -5.43
C LYS A 49 0.08 7.45 -4.88
N TYR A 50 -1.04 6.75 -4.69
CA TYR A 50 -2.21 7.33 -4.05
C TYR A 50 -1.89 7.81 -2.63
N ILE A 51 -1.23 6.99 -1.82
CA ILE A 51 -0.86 7.35 -0.44
C ILE A 51 0.07 8.57 -0.44
N PHE A 52 1.11 8.59 -1.28
CA PHE A 52 2.01 9.74 -1.39
C PHE A 52 1.34 11.03 -1.82
N LYS A 53 0.25 10.95 -2.59
CA LYS A 53 -0.50 12.12 -3.05
C LYS A 53 -1.47 12.66 -1.99
N HIS A 54 -2.08 11.77 -1.21
CA HIS A 54 -3.21 12.10 -0.33
C HIS A 54 -2.84 12.24 1.15
N TYR A 55 -1.67 11.74 1.56
CA TYR A 55 -1.22 11.79 2.95
C TYR A 55 0.02 12.67 3.10
N ASN A 56 0.18 13.27 4.28
CA ASN A 56 1.39 14.02 4.62
C ASN A 56 2.45 13.07 5.21
N LEU A 57 3.30 12.48 4.37
CA LEU A 57 4.36 11.58 4.82
C LEU A 57 5.59 12.35 5.31
N LYS A 58 6.24 11.83 6.37
CA LYS A 58 7.59 12.26 6.74
C LYS A 58 8.57 11.91 5.62
N LYS A 59 9.60 12.76 5.43
CA LYS A 59 10.64 12.56 4.40
C LYS A 59 11.30 11.17 4.46
N GLN A 60 11.44 10.63 5.67
CA GLN A 60 11.99 9.30 5.95
C GLN A 60 10.89 8.38 6.50
N CYS A 61 9.70 8.40 5.89
CA CYS A 61 8.64 7.49 6.26
C CYS A 61 9.12 6.05 6.03
N GLU A 62 9.01 5.21 7.04
CA GLU A 62 9.29 3.78 6.90
C GLU A 62 8.17 3.13 6.08
N ILE A 63 8.50 2.29 5.10
CA ILE A 63 7.50 1.54 4.33
C ILE A 63 7.88 0.07 4.37
N SER A 64 6.98 -0.73 4.93
CA SER A 64 7.16 -2.17 5.12
C SER A 64 5.99 -2.93 4.50
N ILE A 65 6.25 -4.04 3.82
CA ILE A 65 5.24 -4.89 3.19
C ILE A 65 5.43 -6.35 3.60
N GLU A 66 4.34 -7.00 3.97
CA GLU A 66 4.30 -8.44 4.21
C GLU A 66 4.29 -9.18 2.87
N ALA A 67 5.17 -10.17 2.71
CA ALA A 67 5.26 -10.97 1.50
C ALA A 67 5.44 -12.45 1.83
N ASN A 68 4.67 -13.32 1.17
CA ASN A 68 4.89 -14.75 1.23
C ASN A 68 6.09 -15.13 0.34
N PRO A 69 7.07 -15.91 0.84
CA PRO A 69 8.22 -16.35 0.05
C PRO A 69 7.86 -16.97 -1.30
N GLN A 70 6.73 -17.68 -1.41
CA GLN A 70 6.29 -18.32 -2.64
C GLN A 70 5.85 -17.32 -3.72
N ASP A 71 5.40 -16.13 -3.32
CA ASP A 71 4.97 -15.08 -4.24
C ASP A 71 6.11 -14.20 -4.72
N LEU A 72 7.27 -14.28 -4.05
CA LEU A 72 8.43 -13.47 -4.35
C LEU A 72 9.20 -14.08 -5.52
N ASN A 73 9.63 -13.20 -6.42
CA ASN A 73 10.58 -13.54 -7.46
C ASN A 73 11.47 -12.33 -7.73
N LYS A 74 12.60 -12.55 -8.43
CA LYS A 74 13.55 -11.46 -8.75
C LYS A 74 12.85 -10.26 -9.40
N LYS A 75 11.87 -10.48 -10.29
CA LYS A 75 11.13 -9.41 -10.97
C LYS A 75 10.24 -8.56 -10.06
N LYS A 76 9.79 -9.10 -8.92
CA LYS A 76 9.02 -8.33 -7.91
C LYS A 76 9.93 -7.54 -6.98
N LEU A 77 11.14 -8.03 -6.72
CA LEU A 77 12.14 -7.39 -5.86
C LEU A 77 12.95 -6.30 -6.58
N MET A 78 13.02 -6.35 -7.90
CA MET A 78 13.63 -5.34 -8.79
C MET A 78 12.55 -4.46 -9.41
#